data_AF-W1YPC9-F1
#
_entry.id   AF-W1YPC9-F1
#
_cell.length_a   1.000
_cell.length_b   1.000
_cell.length_c   1.000
_cell.angle_alpha   90.00
_cell.angle_beta   90.00
_cell.angle_gamma   90.00
#
_symmetry.space_group_name_H-M   'P 1'
#
loop_
_entity.id
_entity.type
_entity.pdbx_description
1 polymer ?
#
loop_
_entity_poly.entity_id
_entity_poly.type
_entity_poly.pdbx_seq_one_letter_code
_entity_poly.pdbx_strand_id
1 'polypeptide(L)'
;TAAALKQEYTLPNVSQTVIITRMEGRTPMPPKEKLRMLAAHEATMCIFLSVQMLDKVVAELIEGGYDKTTPVAIVVKASWPDQRIIRGTLETIADIVAKEGVLRQAMIVVSHVLDSE
;
A
#
# COMPACT_ATOMS: atom_id res chain seq x y z
N THR A 1 8.23 7.57 4.75
CA THR A 1 8.16 6.20 4.19
C THR A 1 9.01 6.01 2.96
N ALA A 2 8.83 6.79 1.87
CA ALA A 2 9.68 6.71 0.67
C ALA A 2 11.18 6.70 1.00
N ALA A 3 11.63 7.66 1.83
CA ALA A 3 13.01 7.74 2.30
C ALA A 3 13.47 6.49 3.08
N ALA A 4 12.60 5.88 3.88
CA ALA A 4 12.92 4.65 4.61
C ALA A 4 13.02 3.44 3.67
N LEU A 5 12.20 3.41 2.63
CA LEU A 5 12.26 2.43 1.55
C LEU A 5 13.42 2.67 0.59
N LYS A 6 14.08 3.83 0.67
CA LYS A 6 15.07 4.32 -0.30
C LYS A 6 14.55 4.27 -1.74
N GLN A 7 13.26 4.58 -1.90
CA GLN A 7 12.55 4.37 -3.16
C GLN A 7 11.90 5.66 -3.63
N GLU A 8 12.09 6.00 -4.90
CA GLU A 8 11.30 7.02 -5.57
C GLU A 8 9.93 6.45 -5.97
N TYR A 9 8.87 7.24 -5.77
CA TYR A 9 7.50 6.80 -6.05
C TYR A 9 7.05 7.10 -7.48
N THR A 10 7.79 7.95 -8.17
CA THR A 10 7.60 8.28 -9.57
C THR A 10 8.81 7.77 -10.34
N LEU A 11 8.59 6.84 -11.25
CA LEU A 11 9.62 6.25 -12.08
C LEU A 11 9.16 6.30 -13.54
N PRO A 12 9.95 6.86 -14.48
CA PRO A 12 9.60 6.89 -15.89
C PRO A 12 9.20 5.51 -16.42
N ASN A 13 8.16 5.46 -17.23
CA ASN A 13 7.59 4.24 -17.82
C ASN A 13 6.97 3.24 -16.83
N VAL A 14 6.98 3.51 -15.52
CA VAL A 14 6.36 2.66 -14.49
C VAL A 14 5.22 3.38 -13.79
N SER A 15 5.46 4.56 -13.23
CA SER A 15 4.44 5.35 -12.55
C SER A 15 4.83 6.81 -12.52
N GLN A 16 3.93 7.71 -12.95
CA GLN A 16 4.12 9.17 -12.92
C GLN A 16 3.13 9.84 -11.97
N THR A 17 2.46 9.06 -11.13
CA THR A 17 1.38 9.55 -10.27
C THR A 17 1.48 8.87 -8.92
N VAL A 18 1.25 9.65 -7.86
CA VAL A 18 1.15 9.15 -6.50
C VAL A 18 -0.24 9.44 -5.97
N ILE A 19 -0.98 8.40 -5.59
CA ILE A 19 -2.28 8.50 -4.95
C ILE A 19 -2.09 8.34 -3.45
N ILE A 20 -2.56 9.33 -2.68
CA ILE A 20 -2.54 9.29 -1.21
C ILE A 20 -3.98 9.13 -0.73
N THR A 21 -4.27 8.03 -0.05
CA THR A 21 -5.65 7.69 0.31
C THR A 21 -5.71 6.85 1.59
N ARG A 22 -6.92 6.38 1.92
CA ARG A 22 -7.20 5.41 2.98
C ARG A 22 -8.31 4.47 2.53
N MET A 23 -8.40 3.32 3.18
CA MET A 23 -9.56 2.45 3.05
C MET A 23 -10.77 3.04 3.78
N GLU A 24 -11.96 2.77 3.24
CA GLU A 24 -13.21 3.05 3.91
C GLU A 24 -13.41 2.10 5.10
N GLY A 25 -13.50 2.69 6.30
CA GLY A 25 -13.89 2.03 7.54
C GLY A 25 -15.26 2.52 8.00
N ARG A 26 -15.38 2.94 9.26
CA ARG A 26 -16.62 3.57 9.78
C ARG A 26 -16.94 4.91 9.12
N THR A 27 -15.90 5.66 8.75
CA THR A 27 -16.05 6.93 8.06
C THR A 27 -16.07 6.68 6.55
N PRO A 28 -17.18 7.01 5.86
CA PRO A 28 -17.29 6.78 4.43
C PRO A 28 -16.25 7.58 3.65
N MET A 29 -15.91 7.09 2.46
CA MET A 29 -15.15 7.80 1.44
C MET A 29 -16.12 8.47 0.45
N PRO A 30 -15.74 9.61 -0.15
CA PRO A 30 -16.45 10.15 -1.30
C PRO A 30 -16.61 9.08 -2.39
N PRO A 31 -17.75 9.02 -3.12
CA PRO A 31 -18.03 7.93 -4.06
C PRO A 31 -16.95 7.72 -5.14
N LYS A 32 -16.27 8.79 -5.57
CA LYS A 32 -15.22 8.75 -6.59
C LYS A 32 -13.83 8.38 -6.05
N GLU A 33 -13.69 8.30 -4.72
CA GLU A 33 -12.42 8.04 -4.03
C GLU A 33 -12.41 6.66 -3.35
N LYS A 34 -13.34 5.78 -3.74
CA LYS A 34 -13.31 4.38 -3.32
C LYS A 34 -12.00 3.74 -3.76
N LEU A 35 -11.41 2.91 -2.90
CA LEU A 35 -10.09 2.35 -3.11
C LEU A 35 -10.00 1.60 -4.45
N ARG A 36 -11.01 0.76 -4.77
CA ARG A 36 -11.14 0.09 -6.06
C ARG A 36 -11.12 1.02 -7.27
N MET A 37 -11.76 2.20 -7.19
CA MET A 37 -11.79 3.17 -8.29
C MET A 37 -10.42 3.83 -8.49
N LEU A 38 -9.69 4.07 -7.40
CA LEU A 38 -8.36 4.63 -7.46
C LEU A 38 -7.36 3.59 -8.01
N ALA A 39 -7.53 2.32 -7.64
CA ALA A 39 -6.68 1.22 -8.07
C ALA A 39 -6.67 0.99 -9.59
N ALA A 40 -7.74 1.35 -10.30
CA ALA A 40 -7.81 1.26 -11.76
C ALA A 40 -6.77 2.12 -12.51
N HIS A 41 -6.09 3.04 -11.82
CA HIS A 41 -4.99 3.82 -12.41
C HIS A 41 -3.65 3.10 -12.34
N GLU A 42 -3.54 2.04 -11.52
CA GLU A 42 -2.33 1.26 -11.27
C GLU A 42 -1.08 2.10 -10.90
N ALA A 43 -1.31 3.33 -10.44
CA ALA A 43 -0.28 4.28 -10.06
C ALA A 43 0.42 3.88 -8.74
N THR A 44 1.38 4.66 -8.26
CA THR A 44 1.93 4.39 -6.92
C THR A 44 0.90 4.80 -5.87
N MET A 45 0.46 3.86 -5.03
CA MET A 45 -0.57 4.14 -4.02
C MET A 45 -0.02 4.07 -2.60
N CYS A 46 -0.20 5.16 -1.85
CA CYS A 46 0.13 5.28 -0.43
C CYS A 46 -1.16 5.25 0.41
N ILE A 47 -1.37 4.19 1.17
CA ILE A 47 -2.61 3.96 1.91
C ILE A 47 -2.35 4.10 3.41
N PHE A 48 -3.01 5.08 4.01
CA PHE A 48 -2.94 5.39 5.43
C PHE A 48 -4.11 4.75 6.20
N LEU A 49 -3.97 4.62 7.52
CA LEU A 49 -5.05 4.23 8.44
C LEU A 49 -5.74 2.90 8.12
N SER A 50 -5.08 2.00 7.37
CA SER A 50 -5.75 0.83 6.78
C SER A 50 -5.10 -0.51 7.07
N VAL A 51 -4.01 -0.56 7.84
CA VAL A 51 -3.26 -1.81 8.09
C VAL A 51 -4.09 -2.88 8.82
N GLN A 52 -5.05 -2.48 9.66
CA GLN A 52 -5.95 -3.42 10.35
C GLN A 52 -7.01 -4.03 9.42
N MET A 53 -7.17 -3.47 8.22
CA MET A 53 -8.13 -3.91 7.21
C MET A 53 -7.38 -4.42 5.98
N LEU A 54 -6.16 -4.94 6.15
CA LEU A 54 -5.26 -5.25 5.04
C LEU A 54 -5.87 -6.25 4.06
N ASP A 55 -6.60 -7.26 4.54
CA ASP A 55 -7.32 -8.21 3.66
C ASP A 55 -8.30 -7.50 2.73
N LYS A 56 -9.04 -6.52 3.26
CA LYS A 56 -10.01 -5.72 2.48
C LYS A 56 -9.29 -4.76 1.53
N VAL A 57 -8.17 -4.17 1.96
CA VAL A 57 -7.31 -3.35 1.10
C VAL A 57 -6.85 -4.17 -0.10
N VAL A 58 -6.29 -5.36 0.15
CA VAL A 58 -5.81 -6.27 -0.90
C VAL A 58 -6.94 -6.62 -1.87
N ALA A 59 -8.11 -7.00 -1.35
CA ALA A 59 -9.27 -7.35 -2.19
C ALA A 59 -9.69 -6.18 -3.10
N GLU A 60 -9.85 -4.97 -2.56
CA GLU A 60 -10.25 -3.79 -3.34
C GLU A 60 -9.21 -3.37 -4.38
N LEU A 61 -7.92 -3.54 -4.07
CA LEU A 61 -6.83 -3.25 -5.01
C LEU A 61 -6.82 -4.25 -6.18
N ILE A 62 -6.99 -5.54 -5.89
CA ILE A 62 -7.06 -6.59 -6.92
C ILE A 62 -8.32 -6.44 -7.78
N GLU A 63 -9.48 -6.25 -7.16
CA GLU A 63 -10.74 -5.99 -7.90
C GLU A 63 -10.69 -4.70 -8.72
N GLY A 64 -9.83 -3.76 -8.33
CA GLY A 64 -9.70 -2.47 -8.98
C GLY A 64 -8.73 -2.44 -10.15
N GLY A 65 -7.84 -3.43 -10.27
CA GLY A 65 -6.97 -3.58 -11.44
C GLY A 65 -5.58 -4.13 -11.16
N TYR A 66 -5.06 -4.03 -9.94
CA TYR A 66 -3.71 -4.51 -9.66
C TYR A 66 -3.61 -6.04 -9.74
N ASP A 67 -2.49 -6.54 -10.26
CA ASP A 67 -2.18 -7.95 -10.25
C ASP A 67 -1.83 -8.46 -8.84
N LYS A 68 -2.09 -9.73 -8.56
CA LYS A 68 -1.75 -10.37 -7.28
C LYS A 68 -0.26 -10.31 -6.96
N THR A 69 0.59 -10.27 -7.99
CA THR A 69 2.04 -10.15 -7.87
C THR A 69 2.50 -8.71 -7.68
N THR A 70 1.61 -7.70 -7.79
CA THR A 70 2.00 -6.30 -7.60
C THR A 70 2.70 -6.11 -6.25
N PRO A 71 3.89 -5.50 -6.23
CA PRO A 71 4.67 -5.33 -5.02
C PRO A 71 3.98 -4.45 -3.98
N VAL A 72 4.18 -4.83 -2.71
CA VAL A 72 3.72 -4.07 -1.55
C VAL A 72 4.87 -3.91 -0.55
N ALA A 73 5.02 -2.68 -0.06
CA ALA A 73 5.89 -2.37 1.06
C ALA A 73 5.09 -1.70 2.17
N ILE A 74 5.25 -2.17 3.40
CA ILE A 74 4.63 -1.59 4.59
C ILE A 74 5.73 -1.11 5.51
N VAL A 75 5.71 0.19 5.82
CA VAL A 75 6.64 0.77 6.78
C VAL A 75 5.89 1.07 8.07
N VAL A 76 6.28 0.36 9.12
CA VAL A 76 5.74 0.47 10.48
C VAL A 76 6.61 1.46 11.23
N LYS A 77 5.98 2.46 11.84
CA LYS A 77 6.64 3.51 12.66
C LYS A 77 7.85 4.12 11.95
N ALA A 78 7.65 4.61 10.73
CA ALA A 78 8.69 5.27 9.96
C ALA A 78 9.42 6.33 10.81
N SER A 79 10.75 6.34 10.76
CA SER A 79 11.69 7.18 11.53
C SER A 79 11.75 6.96 13.06
N TRP A 80 11.05 5.96 13.61
CA TRP A 80 11.17 5.61 15.02
C TRP A 80 12.34 4.64 15.25
N PRO A 81 12.88 4.54 16.48
CA PRO A 81 13.93 3.55 16.79
C PRO A 81 13.54 2.11 16.49
N ASP A 82 12.24 1.79 16.57
CA ASP A 82 11.67 0.47 16.30
C ASP A 82 10.96 0.40 14.92
N GLN A 83 11.41 1.21 13.96
CA GLN A 83 10.92 1.13 12.57
C GLN A 83 11.10 -0.28 12.00
N ARG A 84 10.08 -0.78 11.30
CA ARG A 84 10.13 -2.03 10.53
C ARG A 84 9.67 -1.81 9.10
N ILE A 85 10.28 -2.54 8.17
CA ILE A 85 9.91 -2.54 6.76
C ILE A 85 9.54 -3.98 6.41
N ILE A 86 8.30 -4.16 5.98
CA ILE A 86 7.74 -5.43 5.56
C ILE A 86 7.51 -5.35 4.05
N ARG A 87 7.93 -6.37 3.31
CA ARG A 87 7.77 -6.45 1.86
C ARG A 87 7.06 -7.74 1.48
N GLY A 88 6.31 -7.68 0.39
CA GLY A 88 5.59 -8.80 -0.20
C GLY A 88 4.89 -8.36 -1.47
N THR A 89 3.85 -9.10 -1.83
CA THR A 89 2.96 -8.82 -2.96
C THR A 89 1.53 -8.70 -2.45
N LEU A 90 0.59 -8.25 -3.29
CA LEU A 90 -0.83 -8.28 -2.92
C LEU A 90 -1.31 -9.68 -2.52
N GLU A 91 -0.73 -10.74 -3.07
CA GLU A 91 -1.02 -12.12 -2.68
C GLU A 91 -0.52 -12.51 -1.29
N THR A 92 0.61 -11.97 -0.85
CA THR A 92 1.35 -12.48 0.32
C THR A 92 1.35 -11.53 1.52
N ILE A 93 1.14 -10.23 1.30
CA ILE A 93 1.39 -9.21 2.33
C ILE A 93 0.47 -9.33 3.54
N ALA A 94 -0.78 -9.76 3.35
CA ALA A 94 -1.73 -9.93 4.45
C ALA A 94 -1.24 -10.98 5.46
N ASP A 95 -0.78 -12.14 4.98
CA ASP A 95 -0.25 -13.22 5.80
C ASP A 95 1.04 -12.82 6.55
N ILE A 96 1.93 -12.09 5.87
CA ILE A 96 3.19 -11.63 6.47
C ILE A 96 2.90 -10.66 7.62
N VAL A 97 2.01 -9.69 7.39
CA VAL A 97 1.62 -8.68 8.40
C VAL A 97 0.91 -9.30 9.59
N ALA A 98 0.04 -10.30 9.35
CA ALA A 98 -0.65 -11.03 10.41
C ALA A 98 0.36 -11.77 11.31
N LYS A 99 1.36 -12.43 10.72
CA LYS A 99 2.45 -13.11 11.45
C LYS A 99 3.32 -12.13 12.26
N GLU A 100 3.54 -10.93 11.73
CA GLU A 100 4.34 -9.89 12.38
C GLU A 100 3.59 -9.07 13.44
N GLY A 101 2.28 -9.28 13.61
CA GLY A 101 1.47 -8.63 14.63
C GLY A 101 1.37 -7.11 14.47
N VAL A 102 1.34 -6.60 13.23
CA VAL A 102 1.26 -5.15 12.98
C VAL A 102 -0.18 -4.67 13.11
N LEU A 103 -0.45 -3.90 14.17
CA LEU A 103 -1.81 -3.42 14.46
C LEU A 103 -2.06 -1.96 14.10
N ARG A 104 -1.03 -1.12 13.98
CA ARG A 104 -1.19 0.35 13.80
C ARG A 104 0.11 1.01 13.38
N GLN A 105 0.01 2.32 13.09
CA GLN A 105 1.15 3.18 12.77
C GLN A 105 1.98 2.65 11.59
N ALA A 106 1.28 2.12 10.58
CA ALA A 106 1.89 1.59 9.38
C ALA A 106 1.32 2.30 8.15
N MET A 107 2.18 2.54 7.16
CA MET A 107 1.81 3.06 5.86
C MET A 107 2.04 1.96 4.82
N ILE A 108 1.00 1.64 4.06
CA ILE A 108 1.05 0.65 2.98
C ILE A 108 1.40 1.40 1.70
N VAL A 109 2.33 0.85 0.92
CA VAL A 109 2.70 1.32 -0.41
C VAL A 109 2.50 0.18 -1.37
N VAL A 110 1.68 0.37 -2.40
CA VAL A 110 1.44 -0.61 -3.48
C VAL A 110 1.88 0.03 -4.79
N SER A 111 2.84 -0.57 -5.48
CA SER A 111 3.35 -0.06 -6.75
C SER A 111 4.39 -0.97 -7.38
N HIS A 112 4.39 -1.04 -8.71
CA HIS A 112 5.47 -1.66 -9.49
C HIS A 112 6.82 -0.93 -9.35
N VAL A 113 6.86 0.33 -8.89
CA VAL A 113 8.14 1.01 -8.62
C VAL A 113 8.92 0.35 -7.48
N LEU A 114 8.28 -0.44 -6.63
CA LEU A 114 8.98 -1.10 -5.52
C LEU A 114 9.89 -2.26 -5.98
N ASP A 115 9.79 -2.67 -7.24
CA ASP A 115 10.65 -3.67 -7.90
C ASP A 115 11.88 -3.07 -8.59
N SER A 116 12.00 -1.74 -8.66
CA SER A 116 13.18 -1.11 -9.25
C SER A 116 14.37 -1.16 -8.28
N GLU A 117 15.58 -1.36 -8.82
CA GLU A 117 16.85 -1.26 -8.09
C GLU A 117 17.16 0.16 -7.58
#